data_AF-A0A2R6ACY5-F1
#
_entry.id   AF-A0A2R6ACY5-F1
#
_cell.length_a   1.000
_cell.length_b   1.000
_cell.length_c   1.000
_cell.angle_alpha   90.00
_cell.angle_beta   90.00
_cell.angle_gamma   90.00
#
_symmetry.space_group_name_H-M   'P 1'
#
loop_
_entity.id
_entity.type
_entity.pdbx_description
1 polymer ?
#
loop_
_entity_poly.entity_id
_entity_poly.type
_entity_poly.pdbx_seq_one_letter_code
_entity_poly.pdbx_strand_id
1 'polypeptide(L)'
;MSEVSEFVSRIKAAGRRLLVCEKEPDFSAFENTVFVMEIQEETGVAGGRAGGMGSRRVVQVVAYKTTPHSAQKLFESSDPSVLSLFEIPYHATAMDVILQDGSTVVSSGVVDQDLVNEYLRVTKLI
;
A
#
# COMPACT_ATOMS: atom_id res chain seq x y z
N MET A 1 -3.38 -21.24 -1.66
CA MET A 1 -2.46 -20.09 -1.57
C MET A 1 -2.44 -19.67 -0.11
N SER A 2 -1.27 -19.50 0.52
CA SER A 2 -1.19 -19.04 1.92
C SER A 2 -1.35 -17.52 2.00
N GLU A 3 -1.76 -16.97 3.13
CA GLU A 3 -1.91 -15.52 3.30
C GLU A 3 -0.58 -14.78 3.11
N VAL A 4 0.54 -15.38 3.55
CA VAL A 4 1.91 -14.89 3.26
C VAL A 4 2.17 -14.81 1.76
N SER A 5 1.83 -15.85 1.01
CA SER A 5 2.02 -15.83 -0.45
C SER A 5 1.13 -14.79 -1.14
N GLU A 6 -0.09 -14.55 -0.64
CA GLU A 6 -0.97 -13.50 -1.14
C GLU A 6 -0.36 -12.11 -0.87
N PHE A 7 0.07 -11.84 0.35
CA PHE A 7 0.72 -10.58 0.73
C PHE A 7 1.96 -10.28 -0.13
N VAL A 8 2.86 -11.26 -0.26
CA VAL A 8 4.06 -11.14 -1.10
C VAL A 8 3.68 -10.89 -2.56
N SER A 9 2.64 -11.56 -3.07
CA SER A 9 2.17 -11.36 -4.44
C SER A 9 1.63 -9.94 -4.65
N ARG A 10 0.96 -9.36 -3.66
CA ARG A 10 0.46 -7.98 -3.72
C ARG A 10 1.60 -6.97 -3.76
N ILE A 11 2.66 -7.17 -2.98
CA ILE A 11 3.85 -6.30 -3.05
C ILE A 11 4.50 -6.43 -4.44
N LYS A 12 4.68 -7.66 -4.93
CA LYS A 12 5.42 -7.95 -6.19
C LYS A 12 4.63 -7.77 -7.48
N ALA A 13 3.31 -7.60 -7.43
CA ALA A 13 2.50 -7.62 -8.64
C ALA A 13 2.83 -6.45 -9.61
N ALA A 14 2.35 -6.49 -10.85
CA ALA A 14 2.61 -5.41 -11.81
C ALA A 14 1.75 -4.18 -11.50
N GLY A 15 2.21 -2.98 -11.84
CA GLY A 15 1.46 -1.72 -11.66
C GLY A 15 1.97 -0.85 -10.51
N ARG A 16 1.38 0.34 -10.37
CA ARG A 16 1.80 1.33 -9.39
C ARG A 16 1.16 1.02 -8.04
N ARG A 17 1.99 0.66 -7.06
CA ARG A 17 1.56 0.47 -5.68
C ARG A 17 2.26 1.41 -4.74
N LEU A 18 1.59 1.62 -3.64
CA LEU A 18 2.07 2.43 -2.55
C LEU A 18 1.87 1.68 -1.25
N LEU A 19 2.95 1.53 -0.49
CA LEU A 19 2.93 0.96 0.85
C LEU A 19 2.85 2.08 1.88
N VAL A 20 1.98 1.93 2.88
CA VAL A 20 1.98 2.78 4.08
C VAL A 20 2.18 1.86 5.26
N CYS A 21 3.37 1.95 5.84
CA CYS A 21 3.85 1.03 6.87
C CYS A 21 3.92 1.73 8.23
N GLU A 22 3.57 1.01 9.29
CA GLU A 22 3.66 1.49 10.67
C GLU A 22 5.13 1.64 11.10
N LYS A 23 5.98 0.72 10.64
CA LYS A 23 7.42 0.65 10.91
C LYS A 23 8.20 0.40 9.63
N GLU A 24 9.53 0.39 9.71
CA GLU A 24 10.39 -0.03 8.61
C GLU A 24 9.92 -1.39 8.03
N PRO A 25 9.89 -1.54 6.69
CA PRO A 25 9.31 -2.70 6.03
C PRO A 25 10.25 -3.90 6.02
N ASP A 26 10.74 -4.30 7.20
CA ASP A 26 11.39 -5.58 7.44
C ASP A 26 10.38 -6.57 8.04
N PHE A 27 9.65 -7.23 7.14
CA PHE A 27 8.64 -8.24 7.50
C PHE A 27 9.25 -9.59 7.89
N SER A 28 10.57 -9.74 7.78
CA SER A 28 11.29 -10.95 8.20
C SER A 28 11.61 -10.94 9.70
N ALA A 29 11.73 -9.75 10.29
CA ALA A 29 12.21 -9.60 11.67
C ALA A 29 11.16 -9.04 12.63
N PHE A 30 10.26 -8.15 12.16
CA PHE A 30 9.38 -7.39 13.04
C PHE A 30 7.91 -7.49 12.65
N GLU A 31 7.06 -7.33 13.66
CA GLU A 31 5.63 -7.12 13.45
C GLU A 31 5.36 -5.71 12.92
N ASN A 32 4.52 -5.63 11.88
CA ASN A 32 4.19 -4.39 11.20
C ASN A 32 2.72 -4.38 10.76
N THR A 33 2.12 -3.20 10.68
CA THR A 33 0.83 -2.98 10.02
C THR A 33 1.11 -2.25 8.73
N VAL A 34 0.64 -2.80 7.61
CA VAL A 34 0.90 -2.23 6.28
C VAL A 34 -0.38 -2.15 5.48
N PHE A 35 -0.60 -0.98 4.88
CA PHE A 35 -1.60 -0.77 3.85
C PHE A 35 -0.92 -0.84 2.49
N VAL A 36 -1.44 -1.71 1.63
CA VAL A 36 -1.04 -1.83 0.22
C VAL A 36 -2.13 -1.16 -0.61
N MET A 37 -1.78 -0.01 -1.20
CA MET A 37 -2.67 0.75 -2.07
C MET A 37 -2.30 0.52 -3.53
N GLU A 38 -3.28 0.15 -4.35
CA GLU A 38 -3.15 0.16 -5.80
C GLU A 38 -3.56 1.53 -6.34
N ILE A 39 -2.67 2.15 -7.11
CA ILE A 39 -2.86 3.47 -7.68
C ILE A 39 -3.03 3.32 -9.19
N GLN A 40 -4.14 3.84 -9.70
CA GLN A 40 -4.34 3.99 -11.14
C GLN A 40 -4.09 5.45 -11.53
N GLU A 41 -3.31 5.65 -12.59
CA GLU A 41 -3.23 6.95 -13.27
C GLU A 41 -4.32 7.00 -14.33
N GLU A 42 -5.19 8.00 -14.25
CA GLU A 42 -6.08 8.30 -15.37
C GLU A 42 -5.29 9.12 -16.39
N THR A 43 -4.93 8.49 -17.50
CA THR A 43 -4.38 9.20 -18.64
C THR A 43 -5.51 9.89 -19.40
N GLY A 44 -5.76 11.16 -19.04
CA GLY A 44 -6.51 12.07 -19.91
C GLY A 44 -5.78 12.23 -21.25
N VAL A 45 -6.49 11.98 -22.35
CA VAL A 45 -6.00 11.75 -23.72
C VAL A 45 -5.45 13.02 -24.41
N ALA A 46 -4.39 12.82 -25.21
CA ALA A 46 -3.93 13.56 -26.40
C ALA A 46 -3.58 15.06 -26.34
N GLY A 47 -2.31 15.36 -26.67
CA GLY A 47 -1.94 16.41 -27.62
C GLY A 47 -2.27 17.87 -27.27
N GLY A 48 -1.29 18.59 -26.71
CA GLY A 48 -1.18 20.04 -26.89
C GLY A 48 -1.26 20.87 -25.61
N ARG A 49 -0.08 21.25 -25.09
CA ARG A 49 0.23 22.51 -24.36
C ARG A 49 -0.71 23.02 -23.23
N ALA A 50 -1.65 22.24 -22.71
CA ALA A 50 -2.40 22.59 -21.50
C ALA A 50 -1.92 21.71 -20.32
N GLY A 51 -1.61 22.34 -19.18
CA GLY A 51 -0.99 21.73 -18.01
C GLY A 51 -1.65 20.41 -17.60
N GLY A 52 -0.86 19.34 -17.63
CA GLY A 52 -1.34 18.00 -17.32
C GLY A 52 -1.75 17.87 -15.87
N MET A 53 -3.04 17.63 -15.63
CA MET A 53 -3.53 17.11 -14.36
C MET A 53 -3.82 15.63 -14.57
N GLY A 54 -2.78 14.80 -14.46
CA GLY A 54 -2.97 13.36 -14.31
C GLY A 54 -3.59 13.11 -12.95
N SER A 55 -4.86 12.73 -12.88
CA SER A 55 -5.49 12.28 -11.64
C SER A 55 -4.89 10.93 -11.26
N ARG A 56 -4.33 10.85 -10.05
CA ARG A 56 -4.00 9.59 -9.39
C ARG A 56 -5.16 9.24 -8.49
N ARG A 57 -5.69 8.02 -8.63
CA ARG A 57 -6.75 7.52 -7.75
C ARG A 57 -6.34 6.20 -7.14
N VAL A 58 -6.69 5.99 -5.87
CA VAL A 58 -6.63 4.68 -5.25
C VAL A 58 -7.76 3.85 -5.85
N VAL A 59 -7.46 2.65 -6.34
CA VAL A 59 -8.46 1.72 -6.89
C VAL A 59 -8.67 0.49 -6.00
N GLN A 60 -7.72 0.23 -5.10
CA GLN A 60 -7.83 -0.81 -4.10
C GLN A 60 -6.96 -0.47 -2.90
N VAL A 61 -7.47 -0.77 -1.70
CA VAL A 61 -6.68 -0.78 -0.46
C VAL A 61 -6.79 -2.15 0.19
N VAL A 62 -5.66 -2.70 0.62
CA VAL A 62 -5.61 -3.92 1.43
C VAL A 62 -4.73 -3.66 2.65
N ALA A 63 -5.25 -3.93 3.85
CA ALA A 63 -4.48 -3.83 5.09
C ALA A 63 -4.04 -5.22 5.56
N TYR A 64 -2.77 -5.32 5.96
CA TYR A 64 -2.20 -6.53 6.54
C TYR A 64 -1.59 -6.23 7.90
N LYS A 65 -1.78 -7.16 8.84
CA LYS A 65 -0.90 -7.30 10.00
C LYS A 65 0.11 -8.39 9.70
N THR A 66 1.38 -8.05 9.73
CA THR A 66 2.47 -8.99 9.42
C THR A 66 3.26 -9.31 10.67
N THR A 67 3.71 -10.55 10.74
CA THR A 67 4.75 -11.03 11.66
C THR A 67 5.83 -11.73 10.82
N PRO A 68 7.00 -12.08 11.40
CA PRO A 68 8.02 -12.89 10.72
C PRO A 68 7.50 -14.19 10.09
N HIS A 69 6.38 -14.71 10.56
CA HIS A 69 5.85 -16.03 10.15
C HIS A 69 4.45 -15.97 9.53
N SER A 70 3.78 -14.82 9.52
CA SER A 70 2.40 -14.68 9.05
C SER A 70 2.10 -13.32 8.44
N ALA A 71 1.10 -13.25 7.56
CA ALA A 71 0.53 -12.01 7.05
C ALA A 71 -0.99 -12.13 7.08
N GLN A 72 -1.62 -11.63 8.13
CA GLN A 72 -3.07 -11.65 8.27
C GLN A 72 -3.67 -10.44 7.55
N LYS A 73 -4.60 -10.68 6.63
CA LYS A 73 -5.38 -9.61 6.02
C LYS A 73 -6.42 -9.10 7.01
N LEU A 74 -6.37 -7.80 7.32
CA LEU A 74 -7.30 -7.14 8.23
C LEU A 74 -8.46 -6.47 7.50
N PHE A 75 -8.20 -5.96 6.30
CA PHE A 75 -9.15 -5.17 5.54
C PHE A 75 -8.86 -5.26 4.04
N GLU A 76 -9.90 -5.22 3.22
CA GLU A 76 -9.81 -5.11 1.76
C GLU A 76 -11.02 -4.34 1.25
N SER A 77 -10.79 -3.31 0.45
CA SER A 77 -11.88 -2.59 -0.23
C SER A 77 -11.45 -2.08 -1.60
N SER A 78 -12.41 -2.09 -2.50
CA SER A 78 -12.37 -1.44 -3.81
C SER A 78 -13.56 -0.50 -4.02
N ASP A 79 -14.38 -0.25 -2.98
CA ASP A 79 -15.53 0.66 -3.05
C ASP A 79 -15.04 2.12 -3.12
N PRO A 80 -15.31 2.86 -4.21
CA PRO A 80 -14.88 4.25 -4.35
C PRO A 80 -15.26 5.17 -3.18
N SER A 81 -16.40 4.90 -2.52
CA SER A 81 -16.88 5.65 -1.37
C SER A 81 -16.00 5.47 -0.13
N VAL A 82 -15.37 4.30 -0.02
CA VAL A 82 -14.44 3.96 1.05
C VAL A 82 -13.03 4.41 0.67
N LEU A 83 -12.63 4.20 -0.59
CA LEU A 83 -11.32 4.60 -1.11
C LEU A 83 -11.09 6.11 -1.05
N SER A 84 -12.15 6.92 -1.19
CA SER A 84 -12.07 8.39 -1.08
C SER A 84 -11.72 8.87 0.33
N LEU A 85 -11.82 8.01 1.35
CA LEU A 85 -11.43 8.30 2.73
C LEU A 85 -9.92 8.09 2.97
N PHE A 86 -9.20 7.49 2.03
CA PHE A 86 -7.75 7.28 2.11
C PHE A 86 -7.01 8.40 1.40
N GLU A 87 -6.19 9.15 2.14
CA GLU A 87 -5.26 10.11 1.54
C GLU A 87 -4.12 9.39 0.83
N ILE A 88 -3.68 9.84 -0.35
CA ILE A 88 -2.47 9.32 -0.99
C ILE A 88 -1.26 10.15 -0.50
N PRO A 89 -0.32 9.60 0.28
CA PRO A 89 0.84 10.35 0.76
C PRO A 89 1.73 10.78 -0.42
N TYR A 90 1.87 12.10 -0.59
CA TYR A 90 2.65 12.71 -1.66
C TYR A 90 4.17 12.58 -1.48
N HIS A 91 4.63 12.26 -0.27
CA HIS A 91 6.04 12.13 0.07
C HIS A 91 6.54 10.68 0.01
N ALA A 92 5.81 9.80 -0.68
CA ALA A 92 6.22 8.43 -0.90
C ALA A 92 7.55 8.34 -1.68
N THR A 93 8.49 7.53 -1.17
CA THR A 93 9.79 7.29 -1.80
C THR A 93 9.93 5.83 -2.21
N ALA A 94 10.97 5.51 -2.98
CA ALA A 94 11.40 4.13 -3.12
C ALA A 94 11.97 3.65 -1.78
N MET A 95 11.57 2.46 -1.35
CA MET A 95 12.03 1.81 -0.12
C MET A 95 12.38 0.35 -0.39
N ASP A 96 13.43 -0.12 0.27
CA ASP A 96 13.76 -1.53 0.33
C ASP A 96 12.81 -2.23 1.29
N VAL A 97 12.13 -3.26 0.81
CA VAL A 97 11.17 -4.07 1.56
C VAL A 97 11.77 -5.47 1.72
N ILE A 98 12.03 -5.89 2.95
CA ILE A 98 12.51 -7.23 3.27
C ILE A 98 11.28 -8.10 3.55
N LEU A 99 11.09 -9.12 2.72
CA LEU A 99 9.96 -10.04 2.79
C LEU A 99 10.23 -11.15 3.81
N GLN A 100 9.19 -11.89 4.18
CA GLN A 100 9.28 -12.96 5.19
C GLN A 100 10.22 -14.11 4.78
N ASP A 101 10.50 -14.27 3.48
CA ASP A 101 11.48 -15.22 2.96
C ASP A 101 12.92 -14.68 2.96
N GLY A 102 13.14 -13.46 3.47
CA GLY A 102 14.41 -12.75 3.49
C GLY A 102 14.79 -12.09 2.16
N SER A 103 13.95 -12.20 1.12
CA SER A 103 14.20 -11.53 -0.16
C SER A 103 13.87 -10.03 -0.08
N THR A 104 14.68 -9.21 -0.73
CA THR A 104 14.47 -7.76 -0.79
C THR A 104 13.81 -7.36 -2.10
N VAL A 105 12.80 -6.49 -2.04
CA VAL A 105 12.18 -5.86 -3.20
C VAL A 105 12.10 -4.35 -3.02
N VAL A 106 12.23 -3.60 -4.11
CA VAL A 106 12.03 -2.15 -4.07
C VAL A 106 10.56 -1.84 -4.35
N SER A 107 9.91 -1.10 -3.45
CA SER A 107 8.53 -0.65 -3.61
C SER A 107 8.42 0.85 -3.32
N SER A 108 7.37 1.50 -3.81
CA SER A 108 7.06 2.87 -3.39
C SER A 108 6.28 2.82 -2.08
N GLY A 109 6.62 3.68 -1.12
CA GLY A 109 5.89 3.74 0.13
C GLY A 109 6.32 4.88 1.05
N VAL A 110 5.73 4.88 2.23
CA VAL A 110 6.12 5.71 3.38
C VAL A 110 6.06 4.86 4.66
N VAL A 111 6.97 5.14 5.60
CA VAL A 111 6.88 4.69 6.99
C VAL A 111 6.29 5.83 7.81
N ASP A 112 5.03 5.72 8.19
CA ASP A 112 4.28 6.77 8.91
C ASP A 112 3.23 6.11 9.82
N GLN A 113 3.54 6.08 11.12
CA GLN A 113 2.68 5.49 12.13
C GLN A 113 1.35 6.25 12.30
N ASP A 114 1.38 7.58 12.18
CA ASP A 114 0.19 8.41 12.38
C ASP A 114 -0.80 8.21 11.22
N LEU A 115 -0.29 8.11 10.00
CA LEU A 115 -1.10 7.81 8.81
C LEU A 115 -1.69 6.39 8.87
N VAL A 116 -0.94 5.40 9.35
CA VAL A 116 -1.48 4.04 9.61
C VAL A 116 -2.61 4.11 10.63
N ASN A 117 -2.45 4.84 11.73
CA ASN A 117 -3.49 4.99 12.75
C ASN A 117 -4.74 5.71 12.22
N GLU A 118 -4.58 6.66 11.30
CA GLU A 118 -5.71 7.28 10.59
C GLU A 118 -6.46 6.26 9.73
N TYR A 119 -5.76 5.47 8.91
CA TYR A 119 -6.38 4.45 8.09
C TYR A 119 -7.04 3.33 8.90
N LEU A 120 -6.48 2.96 10.05
CA LEU A 120 -7.10 1.99 10.96
C LEU A 120 -8.45 2.52 11.50
N ARG A 121 -8.56 3.83 11.77
CA ARG A 121 -9.83 4.47 12.16
C ARG A 121 -10.84 4.48 11.01
N VAL A 122 -10.40 4.79 9.78
CA VAL A 122 -11.24 4.74 8.57
C VAL A 122 -11.81 3.34 8.35
N THR A 123 -11.01 2.30 8.62
CA THR A 123 -11.40 0.89 8.46
C THR A 123 -12.13 0.32 9.67
N LYS A 124 -12.30 1.09 10.77
CA LYS A 124 -12.91 0.65 12.04
C LYS A 124 -12.21 -0.57 12.66
N LEU A 125 -10.90 -0.69 12.43
CA LEU A 125 -10.07 -1.74 13.03
C LEU A 125 -9.60 -1.38 14.43
N ILE A 126 -9.71 -0.10 14.81
CA ILE A 126 -9.47 0.44 16.15
C ILE A 126 -10.55 1.46 16.53
#